data_AF-A0A2M8LS87-F1
#
_entry.id   AF-A0A2M8LS87-F1
#
_cell.length_a   1.000
_cell.length_b   1.000
_cell.length_c   1.000
_cell.angle_alpha   90.00
_cell.angle_beta   90.00
_cell.angle_gamma   90.00
#
_symmetry.space_group_name_H-M   'P 1'
#
loop_
_entity.id
_entity.type
_entity.pdbx_description
1 polymer ?
#
loop_
_entity_poly.entity_id
_entity_poly.type
_entity_poly.pdbx_seq_one_letter_code
_entity_poly.pdbx_strand_id
1 'polypeptide(L)'
;MGGLVMTAPLPDQQELDDMLRTYAQLELPDGQRAEFIGGEIVISPTPTNFHNWIYAQLHRMVDRGTPDDWMVTNTTTVALPATDERYVPDLLVCESAVLHSDREWQIAPEDVLLVGEITSMATVLRDRKNKLRGYGRSRVPLYLLVDPLDGEGSATVFAEPDGAGRYRVEHRVLFGEKLALPEPFGLEIDTSAFVRE
;
A
#
# COMPACT_ATOMS: atom_id res chain seq x y z
N MET A 1 17.29 13.25 21.78
CA MET A 1 18.46 12.83 20.99
C MET A 1 18.32 13.52 19.64
N GLY A 2 18.99 14.66 19.46
CA GLY A 2 18.88 15.48 18.25
C GLY A 2 19.51 14.77 17.06
N GLY A 3 18.73 14.53 16.02
CA GLY A 3 19.23 14.02 14.75
C GLY A 3 20.15 15.07 14.13
N LEU A 4 21.34 14.62 13.70
CA LEU A 4 22.21 15.44 12.87
C LEU A 4 21.51 15.63 11.52
N VAL A 5 20.89 16.78 11.29
CA VAL A 5 20.46 17.17 9.94
C VAL A 5 21.70 17.70 9.23
N MET A 6 22.25 16.90 8.33
CA MET A 6 23.26 17.37 7.39
C MET A 6 22.50 17.98 6.21
N THR A 7 22.07 19.25 6.34
CA THR A 7 21.56 19.99 5.19
C THR A 7 22.74 20.36 4.29
N ALA A 8 22.72 19.88 3.04
CA ALA A 8 23.51 20.53 2.00
C ALA A 8 23.14 22.02 1.96
N PRO A 9 24.07 22.95 1.68
CA PRO A 9 23.73 24.34 1.46
C PRO A 9 22.67 24.43 0.35
N LEU A 10 21.68 25.30 0.53
CA LEU A 10 20.69 25.56 -0.52
C LEU A 10 21.43 26.02 -1.78
N PRO A 11 21.08 25.49 -2.97
CA PRO A 11 21.73 25.87 -4.21
C PRO A 11 21.64 27.37 -4.41
N ASP A 12 22.70 27.97 -4.95
CA ASP A 12 22.63 29.36 -5.35
C ASP A 12 21.69 29.54 -6.56
N GLN A 13 21.39 30.79 -6.94
CA GLN A 13 20.41 31.05 -7.99
C GLN A 13 20.82 30.44 -9.35
N GLN A 14 22.12 30.36 -9.62
CA GLN A 14 22.63 29.81 -10.87
C GLN A 14 22.52 28.27 -10.84
N GLU A 15 22.87 27.64 -9.73
CA GLU A 15 22.69 26.20 -9.51
C GLU A 15 21.22 25.80 -9.57
N LEU A 16 20.31 26.59 -8.99
CA LEU A 16 18.88 26.37 -9.06
C LEU A 16 18.36 26.42 -10.49
N ASP A 17 18.77 27.44 -11.26
CA ASP A 17 18.39 27.60 -12.66
C ASP A 17 18.92 26.44 -13.53
N ASP A 18 20.13 25.96 -13.24
CA ASP A 18 20.71 24.79 -13.91
C ASP A 18 19.98 23.50 -13.56
N MET A 19 19.63 23.28 -12.30
CA MET A 19 18.85 22.11 -11.89
C MET A 19 17.42 22.15 -12.46
N LEU A 20 16.78 23.32 -12.56
CA LEU A 20 15.50 23.47 -13.24
C LEU A 20 15.59 23.16 -14.73
N ARG A 21 16.69 23.56 -15.39
CA ARG A 21 16.97 23.16 -16.78
C ARG A 21 17.16 21.65 -16.91
N THR A 22 17.90 21.02 -16.00
CA THR A 22 18.08 19.55 -15.97
C THR A 22 16.75 18.84 -15.74
N TYR A 23 15.96 19.29 -14.77
CA TYR A 23 14.63 18.75 -14.48
C TYR A 23 13.70 18.84 -15.70
N ALA A 24 13.68 19.98 -16.39
CA ALA A 24 12.86 20.19 -17.59
C ALA A 24 13.25 19.30 -18.79
N GLN A 25 14.47 18.74 -18.79
CA GLN A 25 15.02 17.90 -19.86
C GLN A 25 15.12 16.42 -19.47
N LEU A 26 14.63 16.05 -18.29
CA LEU A 26 14.79 14.71 -17.74
C LEU A 26 13.90 13.70 -18.50
N GLU A 27 14.52 12.77 -19.21
CA GLU A 27 13.83 11.61 -19.77
C GLU A 27 13.90 10.45 -18.78
N LEU A 28 12.75 10.05 -18.25
CA LEU A 28 12.65 8.95 -17.30
C LEU A 28 12.14 7.68 -17.98
N PRO A 29 12.61 6.49 -17.56
CA PRO A 29 11.96 5.23 -17.89
C PRO A 29 10.47 5.25 -17.49
N ASP A 30 9.64 4.54 -18.26
CA ASP A 30 8.22 4.37 -17.96
C ASP A 30 8.01 3.92 -16.50
N GLY A 31 7.09 4.57 -15.80
CA GLY A 31 6.76 4.26 -14.41
C GLY A 31 7.63 4.98 -13.36
N GLN A 32 8.47 5.93 -13.75
CA GLN A 32 9.15 6.86 -12.84
C GLN A 32 8.60 8.29 -12.99
N ARG A 33 8.60 9.04 -11.89
CA ARG A 33 8.32 10.48 -11.85
C ARG A 33 9.50 11.19 -11.22
N ALA A 34 9.83 12.36 -11.74
CA ALA A 34 10.69 13.32 -11.06
C ALA A 34 9.82 14.44 -10.48
N GLU A 35 10.17 14.90 -9.29
CA GLU A 35 9.64 16.13 -8.69
C GLU A 35 10.79 17.06 -8.36
N PHE A 36 10.59 18.36 -8.56
CA PHE A 36 11.53 19.39 -8.12
C PHE A 36 11.05 20.00 -6.81
N ILE A 37 11.72 19.67 -5.70
CA ILE A 37 11.29 20.05 -4.35
C ILE A 37 12.46 20.71 -3.64
N GLY A 38 12.30 21.96 -3.22
CA GLY A 38 13.28 22.64 -2.36
C GLY A 38 14.70 22.77 -2.94
N GLY A 39 14.85 22.75 -4.27
CA GLY A 39 16.16 22.76 -4.92
C GLY A 39 16.73 21.37 -5.20
N GLU A 40 15.95 20.29 -5.04
CA GLU A 40 16.36 18.92 -5.34
C GLU A 40 15.46 18.28 -6.40
N ILE A 41 16.03 17.38 -7.23
CA ILE A 41 15.27 16.52 -8.14
C ILE A 41 15.09 15.16 -7.46
N VAL A 42 13.87 14.82 -7.09
CA VAL A 42 13.51 13.55 -6.47
C VAL A 42 12.89 12.64 -7.52
N ILE A 43 13.53 11.51 -7.83
CA ILE A 43 12.96 10.49 -8.73
C ILE A 43 12.36 9.37 -7.90
N SER A 44 11.08 9.05 -8.13
CA SER A 44 10.38 7.95 -7.46
C SER A 44 9.60 7.09 -8.45
N PRO A 45 9.41 5.79 -8.17
CA PRO A 45 8.42 4.98 -8.87
C PRO A 45 7.04 5.63 -8.75
N THR A 46 6.27 5.63 -9.83
CA THR A 46 4.89 6.11 -9.84
C THR A 46 3.96 4.92 -9.98
N PRO A 47 2.99 4.73 -9.07
CA PRO A 47 1.93 3.76 -9.28
C PRO A 47 1.25 4.06 -10.62
N THR A 48 1.06 3.03 -11.44
CA THR A 48 0.40 3.20 -12.75
C THR A 48 -1.01 3.77 -12.57
N ASN A 49 -1.55 4.48 -13.56
CA ASN A 49 -2.94 4.99 -13.51
C ASN A 49 -3.95 3.86 -13.23
N PHE A 50 -3.67 2.66 -13.72
CA PHE A 50 -4.49 1.49 -13.48
C PHE A 50 -4.40 0.97 -12.04
N HIS A 51 -3.21 1.02 -11.42
CA HIS A 51 -3.05 0.74 -9.98
C HIS A 51 -3.86 1.74 -9.14
N ASN A 52 -3.74 3.04 -9.44
CA ASN A 52 -4.53 4.08 -8.75
C ASN A 52 -6.04 3.92 -8.97
N TRP A 53 -6.46 3.48 -10.17
CA TRP A 53 -7.86 3.17 -10.44
C TRP A 53 -8.36 2.03 -9.56
N ILE A 54 -7.63 0.90 -9.52
CA ILE A 54 -7.96 -0.24 -8.65
C ILE A 54 -8.03 0.21 -7.19
N TYR A 55 -7.05 0.97 -6.71
CA TYR A 55 -7.05 1.53 -5.36
C TYR A 55 -8.34 2.33 -5.08
N ALA A 56 -8.71 3.25 -5.98
CA ALA A 56 -9.90 4.09 -5.78
C ALA A 56 -11.21 3.28 -5.76
N GLN A 57 -11.31 2.24 -6.59
CA GLN A 57 -12.46 1.32 -6.57
C GLN A 57 -12.49 0.52 -5.27
N LEU A 58 -11.34 -0.06 -4.90
CA LEU A 58 -11.21 -0.90 -3.72
C LEU A 58 -11.50 -0.11 -2.44
N HIS A 59 -10.93 1.09 -2.29
CA HIS A 59 -11.20 1.98 -1.17
C HIS A 59 -12.70 2.19 -1.00
N ARG A 60 -13.42 2.59 -2.07
CA ARG A 60 -14.87 2.82 -2.00
C ARG A 60 -15.67 1.58 -1.65
N MET A 61 -15.23 0.40 -2.07
CA MET A 61 -15.94 -0.86 -1.77
C MET A 61 -15.70 -1.29 -0.32
N VAL A 62 -14.45 -1.26 0.14
CA VAL A 62 -14.08 -1.64 1.51
C VAL A 62 -14.70 -0.69 2.53
N ASP A 63 -14.63 0.63 2.27
CA ASP A 63 -15.14 1.67 3.17
C ASP A 63 -16.64 1.51 3.51
N ARG A 64 -17.43 0.91 2.59
CA ARG A 64 -18.87 0.65 2.82
C ARG A 64 -19.16 -0.34 3.94
N GLY A 65 -18.22 -1.23 4.26
CA GLY A 65 -18.34 -2.20 5.36
C GLY A 65 -17.31 -1.97 6.46
N THR A 66 -16.57 -0.87 6.42
CA THR A 66 -15.65 -0.53 7.51
C THR A 66 -16.49 -0.12 8.73
N PRO A 67 -16.26 -0.72 9.92
CA PRO A 67 -17.00 -0.34 11.13
C PRO A 67 -16.68 1.10 11.58
N ASP A 68 -17.61 1.76 12.30
CA ASP A 68 -17.53 3.20 12.64
C ASP A 68 -16.22 3.65 13.34
N ASP A 69 -15.65 2.81 14.21
CA ASP A 69 -14.41 3.11 14.95
C ASP A 69 -13.13 2.81 14.14
N TRP A 70 -13.27 2.42 12.87
CA TRP A 70 -12.19 2.07 11.95
C TRP A 70 -12.19 2.99 10.73
N MET A 71 -11.05 3.14 10.09
CA MET A 71 -10.91 3.98 8.91
C MET A 71 -10.07 3.30 7.83
N VAL A 72 -10.51 3.44 6.58
CA VAL A 72 -9.72 3.12 5.41
C VAL A 72 -8.71 4.24 5.18
N THR A 73 -7.44 3.91 5.07
CA THR A 73 -6.36 4.85 4.78
C THR A 73 -5.32 4.20 3.88
N ASN A 74 -4.34 4.98 3.46
CA ASN A 74 -3.14 4.53 2.79
C ASN A 74 -1.93 5.30 3.35
N THR A 75 -0.73 5.03 2.84
CA THR A 75 0.50 5.77 3.20
C THR A 75 0.91 5.72 4.68
N THR A 76 0.24 4.89 5.49
CA THR A 76 0.55 4.67 6.90
C THR A 76 1.49 3.48 7.05
N THR A 77 2.51 3.61 7.89
CA THR A 77 3.44 2.51 8.14
C THR A 77 2.88 1.55 9.19
N VAL A 78 2.84 0.25 8.87
CA VAL A 78 2.60 -0.82 9.85
C VAL A 78 3.96 -1.37 10.28
N ALA A 79 4.29 -1.22 11.55
CA ALA A 79 5.47 -1.84 12.14
C ALA A 79 5.16 -3.29 12.47
N LEU A 80 6.04 -4.22 12.10
CA LEU A 80 5.88 -5.67 12.30
C LEU A 80 6.92 -6.20 13.29
N PRO A 81 6.68 -6.15 14.62
CA PRO A 81 7.68 -6.56 15.61
C PRO A 81 8.14 -8.02 15.46
N ALA A 82 7.28 -8.89 14.93
CA ALA A 82 7.61 -10.30 14.72
C ALA A 82 8.70 -10.54 13.65
N THR A 83 8.95 -9.56 12.79
CA THR A 83 9.95 -9.65 11.71
C THR A 83 10.94 -8.48 11.67
N ASP A 84 10.76 -7.46 12.52
CA ASP A 84 11.44 -6.16 12.48
C ASP A 84 11.29 -5.42 11.13
N GLU A 85 10.21 -5.74 10.42
CA GLU A 85 9.88 -5.09 9.14
C GLU A 85 8.93 -3.92 9.37
N ARG A 86 8.91 -3.00 8.42
CA ARG A 86 7.98 -1.87 8.36
C ARG A 86 7.44 -1.81 6.95
N TYR A 87 6.15 -1.98 6.80
CA TYR A 87 5.49 -1.99 5.49
C TYR A 87 4.49 -0.85 5.39
N VAL A 88 4.40 -0.30 4.18
CA VAL A 88 3.34 0.63 3.80
C VAL A 88 2.46 -0.13 2.81
N PRO A 89 1.24 -0.54 3.21
CA PRO A 89 0.29 -1.16 2.30
C PRO A 89 -0.37 -0.12 1.40
N ASP A 90 -0.84 -0.57 0.23
CA ASP A 90 -1.59 0.29 -0.70
C ASP A 90 -2.94 0.71 -0.11
N LEU A 91 -3.60 -0.19 0.65
CA LEU A 91 -4.82 0.07 1.39
C LEU A 91 -4.70 -0.52 2.80
N LEU A 92 -5.21 0.20 3.79
CA LEU A 92 -5.14 -0.17 5.20
C LEU A 92 -6.49 0.11 5.85
N VAL A 93 -6.97 -0.80 6.68
CA VAL A 93 -8.08 -0.55 7.61
C VAL A 93 -7.55 -0.67 9.02
N CYS A 94 -7.56 0.44 9.76
CA CYS A 94 -7.02 0.55 11.10
C CYS A 94 -7.94 1.34 12.03
N GLU A 95 -7.70 1.27 13.34
CA GLU A 95 -8.50 2.01 14.32
C GLU A 95 -8.39 3.52 14.05
N SER A 96 -9.52 4.22 14.01
CA SER A 96 -9.56 5.67 13.74
C SER A 96 -8.79 6.47 14.80
N ALA A 97 -8.75 5.97 16.05
CA ALA A 97 -8.07 6.61 17.15
C ALA A 97 -6.54 6.65 16.99
N VAL A 98 -5.92 5.63 16.37
CA VAL A 98 -4.46 5.58 16.24
C VAL A 98 -3.92 6.64 15.29
N LEU A 99 -4.72 7.03 14.29
CA LEU A 99 -4.38 8.06 13.30
C LEU A 99 -4.43 9.49 13.85
N HIS A 100 -5.10 9.70 14.99
CA HIS A 100 -5.20 11.00 15.66
C HIS A 100 -4.37 11.06 16.95
N SER A 101 -3.56 10.02 17.22
CA SER A 101 -2.74 9.93 18.42
C SER A 101 -1.36 10.58 18.23
N ASP A 102 -0.69 10.90 19.34
CA ASP A 102 0.70 11.40 19.33
C ASP A 102 1.74 10.32 18.90
N ARG A 103 1.29 9.13 18.45
CA ARG A 103 2.18 8.12 17.84
C ARG A 103 2.48 8.55 16.39
N GLU A 104 3.62 9.20 16.21
CA GLU A 104 3.82 10.15 15.10
C GLU A 104 3.84 9.62 13.66
N TRP A 105 3.98 8.31 13.37
CA TRP A 105 4.07 7.87 11.96
C TRP A 105 3.87 6.37 11.67
N GLN A 106 3.76 5.52 12.69
CA GLN A 106 3.60 4.08 12.53
C GLN A 106 2.57 3.52 13.51
N ILE A 107 1.85 2.49 13.08
CA ILE A 107 0.85 1.78 13.89
C ILE A 107 1.27 0.33 14.10
N ALA A 108 0.68 -0.31 15.12
CA ALA A 108 0.98 -1.70 15.45
C ALA A 108 0.01 -2.66 14.74
N PRO A 109 0.37 -3.93 14.53
CA PRO A 109 -0.47 -4.90 13.82
C PRO A 109 -1.82 -5.16 14.52
N GLU A 110 -1.87 -5.00 15.83
CA GLU A 110 -3.10 -5.09 16.64
C GLU A 110 -4.11 -3.98 16.34
N ASP A 111 -3.66 -2.84 15.80
CA ASP A 111 -4.51 -1.71 15.44
C ASP A 111 -5.07 -1.84 14.01
N VAL A 112 -4.93 -3.02 13.37
CA VAL A 112 -5.22 -3.26 11.94
C VAL A 112 -6.22 -4.40 11.76
N LEU A 113 -7.26 -4.17 10.96
CA LEU A 113 -8.20 -5.21 10.51
C LEU A 113 -7.80 -5.82 9.17
N LEU A 114 -7.34 -4.98 8.24
CA LEU A 114 -7.07 -5.39 6.87
C LEU A 114 -5.90 -4.61 6.28
N VAL A 115 -5.03 -5.31 5.59
CA VAL A 115 -4.06 -4.72 4.66
C VAL A 115 -4.37 -5.18 3.24
N GLY A 116 -4.33 -4.25 2.30
CA GLY A 116 -4.54 -4.47 0.88
C GLY A 116 -3.28 -4.12 0.09
N GLU A 117 -2.87 -5.02 -0.80
CA GLU A 117 -1.73 -4.83 -1.70
C GLU A 117 -2.20 -5.01 -3.14
N ILE A 118 -1.85 -4.07 -4.01
CA ILE A 118 -2.14 -4.14 -5.44
C ILE A 118 -0.82 -4.37 -6.17
N THR A 119 -0.65 -5.54 -6.76
CA THR A 119 0.64 -5.93 -7.33
C THR A 119 1.03 -5.02 -8.50
N SER A 120 2.33 -4.75 -8.57
CA SER A 120 2.98 -4.12 -9.72
C SER A 120 4.19 -4.94 -10.13
N MET A 121 4.74 -4.70 -11.33
CA MET A 121 5.93 -5.43 -11.80
C MET A 121 7.10 -5.32 -10.81
N ALA A 122 7.21 -4.18 -10.11
CA ALA A 122 8.27 -3.92 -9.14
C ALA A 122 8.04 -4.62 -7.79
N THR A 123 6.78 -4.89 -7.42
CA THR A 123 6.41 -5.32 -6.05
C THR A 123 5.86 -6.74 -5.98
N VAL A 124 5.45 -7.32 -7.11
CA VAL A 124 4.72 -8.60 -7.20
C VAL A 124 5.35 -9.74 -6.39
N LEU A 125 6.67 -9.92 -6.42
CA LEU A 125 7.33 -10.97 -5.65
C LEU A 125 7.25 -10.72 -4.14
N ARG A 126 7.38 -9.45 -3.73
CA ARG A 126 7.31 -9.04 -2.33
C ARG A 126 5.87 -9.17 -1.83
N ASP A 127 4.88 -8.77 -2.62
CA ASP A 127 3.47 -8.79 -2.21
C ASP A 127 2.93 -10.23 -2.18
N ARG A 128 3.26 -11.08 -3.17
CA ARG A 128 2.84 -12.50 -3.19
C ARG A 128 3.47 -13.36 -2.09
N LYS A 129 4.63 -12.96 -1.53
CA LYS A 129 5.41 -13.83 -0.62
C LYS A 129 5.84 -13.15 0.67
N ASN A 130 6.64 -12.09 0.57
CA ASN A 130 7.31 -11.51 1.73
C ASN A 130 6.30 -10.79 2.63
N LYS A 131 5.50 -9.89 2.06
CA LYS A 131 4.46 -9.16 2.80
C LYS A 131 3.39 -10.09 3.36
N LEU A 132 2.88 -11.01 2.54
CA LEU A 132 1.95 -12.05 2.99
C LEU A 132 2.48 -12.79 4.24
N ARG A 133 3.75 -13.22 4.22
CA ARG A 133 4.38 -13.89 5.37
C ARG A 133 4.59 -12.95 6.56
N GLY A 134 5.04 -11.72 6.33
CA GLY A 134 5.30 -10.74 7.38
C GLY A 134 4.03 -10.38 8.15
N TYR A 135 2.94 -10.07 7.43
CA TYR A 135 1.63 -9.82 8.03
C TYR A 135 1.05 -11.06 8.71
N GLY A 136 1.18 -12.24 8.10
CA GLY A 136 0.74 -13.50 8.70
C GLY A 136 1.48 -13.85 10.01
N ARG A 137 2.79 -13.54 10.10
CA ARG A 137 3.57 -13.68 11.35
C ARG A 137 3.12 -12.69 12.42
N SER A 138 2.78 -11.48 11.98
CA SER A 138 2.32 -10.39 12.85
C SER A 138 0.83 -10.46 13.17
N ARG A 139 0.13 -11.51 12.71
CA ARG A 139 -1.28 -11.79 12.99
C ARG A 139 -2.26 -10.70 12.52
N VAL A 140 -1.92 -9.97 11.46
CA VAL A 140 -2.88 -9.07 10.82
C VAL A 140 -4.08 -9.90 10.32
N PRO A 141 -5.33 -9.59 10.73
CA PRO A 141 -6.47 -10.50 10.53
C PRO A 141 -6.73 -10.85 9.08
N LEU A 142 -6.73 -9.85 8.20
CA LEU A 142 -6.98 -10.01 6.77
C LEU A 142 -5.84 -9.44 5.93
N TYR A 143 -5.40 -10.22 4.95
CA TYR A 143 -4.51 -9.76 3.89
C TYR A 143 -5.25 -9.91 2.55
N LEU A 144 -5.50 -8.79 1.88
CA LEU A 144 -6.11 -8.74 0.57
C LEU A 144 -5.04 -8.49 -0.50
N LEU A 145 -4.89 -9.43 -1.42
CA LEU A 145 -4.01 -9.30 -2.58
C LEU A 145 -4.85 -9.10 -3.82
N VAL A 146 -4.70 -7.95 -4.47
CA VAL A 146 -5.27 -7.68 -5.80
C VAL A 146 -4.12 -7.77 -6.80
N ASP A 147 -4.22 -8.72 -7.72
CA ASP A 147 -3.10 -9.12 -8.58
C ASP A 147 -3.47 -9.07 -10.07
N PRO A 148 -3.30 -7.89 -10.71
CA PRO A 148 -3.51 -7.76 -12.14
C PRO A 148 -2.48 -8.48 -13.00
N LEU A 149 -1.40 -9.00 -12.41
CA LEU A 149 -0.31 -9.70 -13.10
C LEU A 149 -0.45 -11.22 -13.00
N ASP A 150 -1.55 -11.71 -12.44
CA ASP A 150 -1.87 -13.14 -12.37
C ASP A 150 -2.85 -13.54 -13.48
N GLY A 151 -2.32 -13.92 -14.65
CA GLY A 151 -3.12 -14.26 -15.82
C GLY A 151 -3.96 -13.07 -16.30
N GLU A 152 -5.29 -13.24 -16.32
CA GLU A 152 -6.27 -12.20 -16.64
C GLU A 152 -6.61 -11.30 -15.43
N GLY A 153 -5.93 -11.49 -14.29
CA GLY A 153 -6.15 -10.76 -13.05
C GLY A 153 -6.92 -11.58 -12.02
N SER A 154 -6.53 -11.43 -10.74
CA SER A 154 -7.20 -12.10 -9.63
C SER A 154 -7.23 -11.26 -8.36
N ALA A 155 -8.14 -11.58 -7.46
CA ALA A 155 -8.15 -11.06 -6.10
C ALA A 155 -8.24 -12.21 -5.10
N THR A 156 -7.42 -12.15 -4.06
CA THR A 156 -7.36 -13.17 -3.02
C THR A 156 -7.44 -12.53 -1.64
N VAL A 157 -8.40 -12.96 -0.82
CA VAL A 157 -8.38 -12.66 0.61
C VAL A 157 -7.79 -13.84 1.37
N PHE A 158 -6.86 -13.52 2.26
CA PHE A 158 -6.26 -14.46 3.19
C PHE A 158 -6.72 -14.09 4.61
N ALA A 159 -7.18 -15.08 5.38
CA ALA A 159 -7.73 -14.90 6.72
C ALA A 159 -7.24 -15.98 7.70
N GLU A 160 -7.47 -15.74 8.99
CA GLU A 160 -7.05 -16.62 10.09
C GLU A 160 -5.52 -16.88 10.11
N PRO A 161 -4.70 -15.86 10.41
CA PRO A 161 -3.25 -16.02 10.47
C PRO A 161 -2.83 -17.03 11.54
N ASP A 162 -1.87 -17.90 11.21
CA ASP A 162 -1.34 -18.92 12.12
C ASP A 162 -0.25 -18.39 13.06
N GLY A 163 0.23 -17.16 12.83
CA GLY A 163 1.35 -16.54 13.57
C GLY A 163 2.73 -17.07 13.17
N ALA A 164 2.82 -18.02 12.24
CA ALA A 164 4.07 -18.55 11.68
C ALA A 164 4.34 -18.00 10.25
N GLY A 165 3.44 -17.17 9.73
CA GLY A 165 3.55 -16.54 8.41
C GLY A 165 2.66 -17.17 7.35
N ARG A 166 1.61 -17.90 7.75
CA ARG A 166 0.58 -18.37 6.85
C ARG A 166 -0.80 -17.92 7.34
N TYR A 167 -1.73 -17.91 6.41
CA TYR A 167 -3.15 -17.79 6.66
C TYR A 167 -3.79 -19.16 6.45
N ARG A 168 -4.76 -19.52 7.29
CA ARG A 168 -5.44 -20.82 7.18
C ARG A 168 -6.56 -20.80 6.14
N VAL A 169 -7.13 -19.64 5.91
CA VAL A 169 -8.16 -19.41 4.89
C VAL A 169 -7.55 -18.63 3.75
N GLU A 170 -7.83 -19.10 2.54
CA GLU A 170 -7.53 -18.44 1.28
C GLU A 170 -8.78 -18.54 0.41
N HIS A 171 -9.32 -17.40 0.00
CA HIS A 171 -10.42 -17.33 -0.96
C HIS A 171 -9.98 -16.45 -2.12
N ARG A 172 -9.91 -17.06 -3.31
CA ARG A 172 -9.41 -16.43 -4.54
C ARG A 172 -10.51 -16.44 -5.60
N VAL A 173 -10.63 -15.33 -6.31
CA VAL A 173 -11.48 -15.19 -7.49
C VAL A 173 -10.70 -14.55 -8.64
N LEU A 174 -11.13 -14.79 -9.88
CA LEU A 174 -10.62 -14.06 -11.04
C LEU A 174 -11.32 -12.69 -11.14
N PHE A 175 -10.69 -11.74 -11.81
CA PHE A 175 -11.34 -10.47 -12.13
C PHE A 175 -12.62 -10.70 -12.95
N GLY A 176 -13.68 -9.97 -12.59
CA GLY A 176 -15.04 -10.19 -13.10
C GLY A 176 -15.97 -10.92 -12.13
N GLU A 177 -15.42 -11.55 -11.10
CA GLU A 177 -16.19 -12.25 -10.06
C GLU A 177 -16.34 -11.39 -8.78
N LYS A 178 -17.14 -11.85 -7.84
CA LYS A 178 -17.27 -11.21 -6.53
C LYS A 178 -16.41 -11.91 -5.49
N LEU A 179 -15.54 -11.16 -4.83
CA LEU A 179 -14.74 -11.67 -3.71
C LEU A 179 -15.45 -11.38 -2.39
N ALA A 180 -15.84 -12.42 -1.66
CA ALA A 180 -16.37 -12.28 -0.31
C ALA A 180 -15.26 -11.79 0.64
N LEU A 181 -15.47 -10.64 1.28
CA LEU A 181 -14.66 -10.12 2.37
C LEU A 181 -15.34 -10.49 3.70
N PRO A 182 -14.69 -11.28 4.57
CA PRO A 182 -15.34 -11.82 5.76
C PRO A 182 -15.61 -10.73 6.81
N GLU A 183 -16.23 -11.14 7.91
CA GLU A 183 -16.34 -10.30 9.12
C GLU A 183 -14.97 -9.72 9.52
N PRO A 184 -14.91 -8.47 10.00
CA PRO A 184 -16.04 -7.61 10.38
C PRO A 184 -16.66 -6.79 9.24
N PHE A 185 -16.23 -7.00 7.98
CA PHE A 185 -16.73 -6.21 6.85
C PHE A 185 -18.04 -6.76 6.27
N GLY A 186 -18.17 -8.09 6.23
CA GLY A 186 -19.41 -8.77 5.82
C GLY A 186 -19.91 -8.37 4.43
N LEU A 187 -19.02 -8.07 3.48
CA LEU A 187 -19.37 -7.54 2.14
C LEU A 187 -18.71 -8.31 1.00
N GLU A 188 -19.11 -7.99 -0.23
CA GLU A 188 -18.47 -8.49 -1.44
C GLU A 188 -17.76 -7.37 -2.18
N ILE A 189 -16.51 -7.61 -2.60
CA ILE A 189 -15.77 -6.76 -3.53
C ILE A 189 -16.09 -7.23 -4.95
N ASP A 190 -16.73 -6.36 -5.73
CA ASP A 190 -17.04 -6.63 -7.13
C ASP A 190 -15.80 -6.39 -8.00
N THR A 191 -15.09 -7.46 -8.35
CA THR A 191 -13.83 -7.36 -9.09
C THR A 191 -14.01 -7.10 -10.59
N SER A 192 -15.25 -7.03 -11.08
CA SER A 192 -15.51 -6.59 -12.46
C SER A 192 -15.03 -5.15 -12.70
N ALA A 193 -14.98 -4.34 -11.65
CA ALA A 193 -14.42 -2.98 -11.70
C ALA A 193 -12.90 -2.92 -11.94
N PHE A 194 -12.20 -4.06 -11.87
CA PHE A 194 -10.76 -4.17 -12.09
C PHE A 194 -10.40 -4.71 -13.48
N VAL A 195 -11.38 -5.11 -14.29
CA VAL A 195 -11.13 -5.56 -15.67
C VAL A 195 -10.79 -4.35 -16.54
N ARG A 196 -9.76 -4.48 -17.39
CA ARG A 196 -9.46 -3.47 -18.42
C ARG A 196 -10.41 -3.66 -19.59
N GLU A 197 -11.03 -2.57 -20.04
CA GLU A 197 -11.78 -2.53 -21.31
C GLU A 197 -10.90 -2.85 -22.52
#